data_AF-A0AA95B510-F1
#
_entry.id   AF-A0AA95B510-F1
#
_cell.length_a   1.000
_cell.length_b   1.000
_cell.length_c   1.000
_cell.angle_alpha   90.00
_cell.angle_beta   90.00
_cell.angle_gamma   90.00
#
_symmetry.space_group_name_H-M   'P 1'
#
loop_
_entity.id
_entity.type
_entity.pdbx_description
1 polymer ?
#
loop_
_entity_poly.entity_id
_entity_poly.type
_entity_poly.pdbx_seq_one_letter_code
_entity_poly.pdbx_strand_id
1 'polypeptide(L)'
;MMKIKMISLALLITFVLMGCGNNKLDLEAVTKIEIYDWENKDLIHTIEDASFIEDLVTKLNKAKGEKISDTADIAMLPYKVHFTNKEDTGLVLGFDQTEDESHFMDYENSIRYIVDITLPNVPLTTISPKSKEEIDEENKKELELEKQHQNDSE
;
A
#
# COMPACT_ATOMS: atom_id res chain seq x y z
N MET A 1 -38.84 30.72 31.98
CA MET A 1 -38.19 30.20 30.75
C MET A 1 -36.76 29.79 31.06
N MET A 2 -36.53 28.58 31.58
CA MET A 2 -35.20 28.17 32.07
C MET A 2 -34.98 26.65 31.95
N LYS A 3 -35.56 26.03 30.91
CA LYS A 3 -35.49 24.57 30.68
C LYS A 3 -34.91 24.16 29.33
N ILE A 4 -34.65 25.12 28.43
CA ILE A 4 -34.18 24.86 27.05
C ILE A 4 -32.64 24.93 26.92
N LYS A 5 -31.93 25.51 27.90
CA LYS A 5 -30.48 25.68 27.82
C LYS A 5 -29.63 24.45 28.16
N MET A 6 -30.20 23.39 28.75
CA MET A 6 -29.44 22.19 29.11
C MET A 6 -29.36 21.14 27.99
N ILE A 7 -30.29 21.15 27.03
CA ILE A 7 -30.34 20.14 25.95
C ILE A 7 -29.23 20.36 24.92
N SER A 8 -28.82 21.61 24.71
CA SER A 8 -27.79 21.97 23.72
C SER A 8 -26.38 21.51 24.09
N LEU A 9 -26.09 21.27 25.38
CA LEU A 9 -24.77 20.82 25.82
C LEU A 9 -24.63 19.30 25.73
N ALA A 10 -25.73 18.55 25.92
CA ALA A 10 -25.74 17.10 25.77
C ALA A 10 -25.56 16.67 24.31
N LEU A 11 -26.05 17.47 23.35
CA LEU A 11 -25.95 17.18 21.91
C LEU A 11 -24.53 17.32 21.35
N LEU A 12 -23.66 18.10 22.01
CA LEU A 12 -22.31 18.39 21.53
C LEU A 12 -21.31 17.28 21.92
N ILE A 13 -21.62 16.49 22.95
CA ILE A 13 -20.77 15.40 23.46
C ILE A 13 -20.90 14.14 22.59
N THR A 14 -22.03 13.92 21.90
CA THR A 14 -22.22 12.75 21.03
C THR A 14 -21.40 12.81 19.73
N PHE A 15 -20.94 14.00 19.31
CA PHE A 15 -20.11 14.14 18.12
C PHE A 15 -18.64 13.78 18.34
N VAL A 16 -18.14 13.84 19.57
CA VAL A 16 -16.73 13.49 19.87
C VAL A 16 -16.51 11.97 19.86
N LEU A 17 -17.58 11.17 19.93
CA LEU A 17 -17.51 9.71 19.99
C LEU A 17 -17.54 9.01 18.61
N MET A 18 -17.76 9.74 17.51
CA MET A 18 -17.73 9.18 16.14
C MET A 18 -16.33 9.20 15.51
N GLY A 19 -15.29 9.59 16.27
CA GLY A 19 -13.92 9.77 15.78
C GLY A 19 -12.96 8.59 15.94
N CYS A 20 -13.42 7.41 16.35
CA CYS A 20 -12.63 6.17 16.26
C CYS A 20 -13.16 5.35 15.09
N GLY A 21 -12.82 5.77 13.86
CA GLY A 21 -12.88 4.86 12.72
C GLY A 21 -11.84 3.76 12.97
N ASN A 22 -12.29 2.54 13.27
CA ASN A 22 -11.43 1.38 13.11
C ASN A 22 -11.15 1.28 11.60
N ASN A 23 -9.97 1.70 11.17
CA ASN A 23 -9.49 1.54 9.78
C ASN A 23 -9.19 0.06 9.50
N LYS A 24 -10.21 -0.79 9.63
CA LYS A 24 -10.11 -2.22 9.32
C LYS A 24 -10.21 -2.32 7.79
N LEU A 25 -9.23 -2.97 7.17
CA LEU A 25 -9.24 -3.24 5.74
C LEU A 25 -10.43 -4.17 5.43
N ASP A 26 -11.22 -3.83 4.40
CA ASP A 26 -12.35 -4.65 3.98
C ASP A 26 -11.87 -5.87 3.18
N LEU A 27 -11.45 -6.90 3.90
CA LEU A 27 -10.81 -8.11 3.37
C LEU A 27 -11.61 -9.39 3.64
N GLU A 28 -12.85 -9.30 4.14
CA GLU A 28 -13.61 -10.45 4.66
C GLU A 28 -14.06 -11.45 3.58
N ALA A 29 -13.87 -11.15 2.29
CA ALA A 29 -14.28 -11.99 1.17
C ALA A 29 -13.17 -12.30 0.15
N VAL A 30 -11.89 -12.08 0.50
CA VAL A 30 -10.78 -12.33 -0.43
C VAL A 30 -10.66 -13.82 -0.72
N THR A 31 -10.67 -14.17 -2.00
CA THR A 31 -10.47 -15.56 -2.47
C THR A 31 -9.21 -15.74 -3.31
N LYS A 32 -8.64 -14.63 -3.79
CA LYS A 32 -7.46 -14.65 -4.65
C LYS A 32 -6.65 -13.37 -4.48
N ILE A 33 -5.33 -13.51 -4.45
CA ILE A 33 -4.39 -12.40 -4.40
C ILE A 33 -3.60 -12.40 -5.70
N GLU A 34 -3.57 -11.27 -6.38
CA GLU A 34 -2.80 -11.08 -7.61
C GLU A 34 -1.73 -10.02 -7.37
N ILE A 35 -0.53 -10.29 -7.85
CA ILE A 35 0.65 -9.47 -7.61
C ILE A 35 1.16 -9.00 -8.96
N TYR A 36 1.27 -7.70 -9.12
CA TYR A 36 1.65 -7.05 -10.36
C TYR A 36 2.92 -6.25 -10.17
N ASP A 37 3.76 -6.22 -11.21
CA ASP A 37 4.82 -5.23 -11.33
C ASP A 37 4.20 -3.85 -11.53
N TRP A 38 4.61 -2.86 -10.74
CA TRP A 38 3.98 -1.55 -10.79
C TRP A 38 4.30 -0.79 -12.08
N GLU A 39 5.53 -0.92 -12.60
CA GLU A 39 5.98 -0.21 -13.79
C GLU A 39 5.44 -0.85 -15.07
N ASN A 40 5.62 -2.17 -15.18
CA ASN A 40 5.33 -2.93 -16.39
C ASN A 40 3.87 -3.40 -16.46
N LYS A 41 3.14 -3.38 -15.33
CA LYS A 41 1.76 -3.89 -15.17
C LYS A 41 1.64 -5.39 -15.46
N ASP A 42 2.75 -6.11 -15.40
CA ASP A 42 2.80 -7.55 -15.61
C ASP A 42 2.32 -8.28 -14.37
N LEU A 43 1.48 -9.30 -14.55
CA LEU A 43 1.10 -10.21 -13.48
C LEU A 43 2.30 -11.10 -13.14
N ILE A 44 2.83 -10.94 -11.93
CA ILE A 44 3.98 -11.69 -11.42
C ILE A 44 3.51 -13.03 -10.84
N HIS A 45 2.49 -12.98 -9.98
CA HIS A 45 2.04 -14.17 -9.26
C HIS A 45 0.58 -14.08 -8.85
N THR A 46 -0.02 -15.26 -8.68
CA THR A 46 -1.39 -15.42 -8.18
C THR A 46 -1.39 -16.43 -7.06
N ILE A 47 -2.02 -16.06 -5.94
CA ILE A 47 -2.17 -16.90 -4.75
C ILE A 47 -3.65 -17.19 -4.57
N GLU A 48 -4.00 -18.47 -4.54
CA GLU A 48 -5.37 -18.98 -4.33
C GLU A 48 -5.44 -19.97 -3.14
N ASP A 49 -4.34 -20.13 -2.40
CA ASP A 49 -4.31 -20.95 -1.19
C ASP A 49 -5.16 -20.28 -0.10
N ALA A 50 -6.33 -20.87 0.17
CA ALA A 50 -7.30 -20.31 1.10
C ALA A 50 -6.74 -20.16 2.53
N SER A 51 -5.92 -21.10 2.99
CA SER A 51 -5.35 -21.05 4.34
C SER A 51 -4.29 -19.95 4.46
N PHE A 52 -3.46 -19.77 3.44
CA PHE A 52 -2.50 -18.67 3.38
C PHE A 52 -3.21 -17.31 3.32
N ILE A 53 -4.24 -17.18 2.47
CA ILE A 53 -5.01 -15.95 2.33
C ILE A 53 -5.68 -15.59 3.65
N GLU A 54 -6.30 -16.56 4.33
CA GLU A 54 -6.94 -16.34 5.64
C GLU A 54 -5.93 -15.85 6.69
N ASP A 55 -4.74 -16.44 6.75
CA ASP A 55 -3.69 -16.02 7.69
C ASP A 55 -3.18 -14.61 7.39
N LEU A 56 -2.90 -14.30 6.12
CA LEU A 56 -2.47 -12.97 5.69
C LEU A 56 -3.52 -11.90 5.99
N VAL A 57 -4.79 -12.13 5.63
CA VAL A 57 -5.90 -11.21 5.93
C VAL A 57 -6.06 -11.01 7.44
N THR A 58 -5.90 -12.07 8.22
CA THR A 58 -5.94 -12.00 9.69
C THR A 58 -4.81 -11.15 10.24
N LYS A 59 -3.58 -11.32 9.73
CA LYS A 59 -2.41 -10.52 10.12
C LYS A 59 -2.58 -9.06 9.73
N LEU A 60 -3.02 -8.76 8.51
CA LEU A 60 -3.30 -7.40 8.04
C LEU A 60 -4.36 -6.69 8.87
N ASN A 61 -5.46 -7.37 9.21
CA ASN A 61 -6.51 -6.82 10.06
C ASN A 61 -6.07 -6.56 11.51
N LYS A 62 -5.03 -7.26 11.98
CA LYS A 62 -4.44 -7.07 13.31
C LYS A 62 -3.27 -6.08 13.29
N ALA A 63 -2.65 -5.87 12.15
CA ALA A 63 -1.55 -4.95 11.99
C ALA A 63 -2.02 -3.53 12.33
N LYS A 64 -1.29 -2.87 13.22
CA LYS A 64 -1.52 -1.45 13.50
C LYS A 64 -0.93 -0.66 12.34
N GLY A 65 -1.78 -0.28 11.39
CA GLY A 65 -1.36 0.58 10.28
C GLY A 65 -0.75 1.88 10.80
N GLU A 66 0.40 2.26 10.26
CA GLU A 66 1.11 3.48 10.61
C GLU A 66 0.78 4.56 9.59
N LYS A 67 0.24 5.70 10.06
CA LYS A 67 -0.01 6.84 9.18
C LYS A 67 1.32 7.49 8.82
N ILE A 68 1.56 7.61 7.53
CA ILE A 68 2.78 8.21 6.98
C ILE A 68 2.49 9.68 6.69
N SER A 69 3.45 10.55 7.01
CA SER A 69 3.29 11.99 6.86
C SER A 69 3.09 12.36 5.39
N ASP A 70 2.13 13.25 5.12
CA ASP A 70 1.87 13.84 3.79
C ASP A 70 3.08 14.64 3.24
N THR A 71 4.09 14.90 4.07
CA THR A 71 5.34 15.58 3.69
C THR A 71 6.49 14.64 3.36
N ALA A 72 6.33 13.33 3.56
CA ALA A 72 7.31 12.36 3.12
C ALA A 72 7.05 12.09 1.63
N ASP A 73 8.08 12.17 0.79
CA ASP A 73 8.03 11.62 -0.56
C ASP A 73 7.84 10.09 -0.41
N ILE A 74 6.59 9.63 -0.39
CA ILE A 74 6.28 8.21 -0.29
C ILE A 74 6.67 7.59 -1.62
N ALA A 75 7.86 7.00 -1.66
CA ALA A 75 8.31 6.26 -2.82
C ALA A 75 7.27 5.19 -3.18
N MET A 76 6.96 5.11 -4.47
CA MET A 76 6.09 4.08 -5.00
C MET A 76 6.79 2.73 -4.83
N LEU A 77 6.10 1.77 -4.24
CA LEU A 77 6.61 0.43 -4.02
C LEU A 77 6.68 -0.31 -5.36
N PRO A 78 7.64 -1.24 -5.54
CA PRO A 78 7.89 -1.91 -6.82
C PRO A 78 6.71 -2.75 -7.30
N TYR A 79 5.86 -3.23 -6.38
CA TYR A 79 4.76 -4.12 -6.71
C TYR A 79 3.42 -3.57 -6.23
N LYS A 80 2.37 -4.09 -6.86
CA LYS A 80 0.98 -3.85 -6.51
C LYS A 80 0.32 -5.17 -6.16
N VAL A 81 -0.43 -5.20 -5.07
CA VAL A 81 -1.20 -6.38 -4.66
C VAL A 81 -2.67 -6.08 -4.76
N HIS A 82 -3.38 -6.91 -5.50
CA HIS A 82 -4.82 -6.89 -5.65
C HIS A 82 -5.42 -8.01 -4.81
N PHE A 83 -6.23 -7.63 -3.83
CA PHE A 83 -7.07 -8.55 -3.07
C PHE A 83 -8.41 -8.67 -3.78
N THR A 84 -8.67 -9.83 -4.37
CA THR A 84 -9.82 -10.08 -5.22
C THR A 84 -10.75 -11.12 -4.59
N ASN A 85 -12.05 -10.93 -4.81
CA ASN A 85 -13.05 -11.95 -4.60
C ASN A 85 -13.48 -12.53 -5.98
N LYS A 86 -14.47 -13.43 -6.01
CA LYS A 86 -14.89 -14.10 -7.25
C LYS A 86 -15.45 -13.17 -8.32
N GLU A 87 -15.90 -11.97 -7.95
CA GLU A 87 -16.64 -11.07 -8.83
C GLU A 87 -15.96 -9.70 -9.01
N ASP A 88 -15.16 -9.23 -8.04
CA ASP A 88 -14.54 -7.90 -8.04
C ASP A 88 -13.16 -7.84 -7.36
N THR A 89 -12.38 -6.83 -7.74
CA THR A 89 -11.18 -6.41 -6.98
C THR A 89 -11.63 -5.60 -5.77
N GLY A 90 -11.45 -6.13 -4.56
CA GLY A 90 -11.93 -5.52 -3.32
C GLY A 90 -10.97 -4.49 -2.75
N LEU A 91 -9.66 -4.72 -2.85
CA LEU A 91 -8.65 -3.79 -2.33
C LEU A 91 -7.36 -3.86 -3.13
N VAL A 92 -6.69 -2.72 -3.24
CA VAL A 92 -5.42 -2.55 -3.94
C VAL A 92 -4.42 -1.87 -3.01
N LEU A 93 -3.26 -2.48 -2.82
CA LEU A 93 -2.17 -1.92 -2.00
C LEU A 93 -0.85 -1.93 -2.78
N GLY A 94 0.03 -0.98 -2.47
CA GLY A 94 1.46 -1.11 -2.79
C GLY A 94 2.09 -2.22 -1.96
N PHE A 95 3.10 -2.88 -2.50
CA PHE A 95 3.71 -4.04 -1.89
C PHE A 95 5.20 -4.12 -2.14
N ASP A 96 5.92 -4.50 -1.09
CA ASP A 96 7.30 -4.91 -1.14
C ASP A 96 7.57 -5.85 0.05
N GLN A 97 8.66 -6.63 0.01
CA GLN A 97 8.94 -7.59 1.08
C GLN A 97 10.43 -7.80 1.31
N THR A 98 10.76 -8.11 2.56
CA THR A 98 12.09 -8.54 2.99
C THR A 98 12.07 -10.05 3.27
N GLU A 99 13.17 -10.60 3.79
CA GLU A 99 13.24 -12.02 4.15
C GLU A 99 12.22 -12.42 5.23
N ASP A 100 11.86 -11.48 6.12
CA ASP A 100 11.07 -11.78 7.34
C ASP A 100 9.66 -11.17 7.32
N GLU A 101 9.45 -10.10 6.57
CA GLU A 101 8.20 -9.32 6.62
C GLU A 101 7.79 -8.76 5.26
N SER A 102 6.48 -8.65 5.07
CA SER A 102 5.86 -7.92 3.98
C SER A 102 5.41 -6.54 4.42
N HIS A 103 5.55 -5.58 3.53
CA HIS A 103 5.06 -4.22 3.72
C HIS A 103 3.96 -3.95 2.70
N PHE A 104 2.86 -3.37 3.19
CA PHE A 104 1.72 -2.99 2.38
C PHE A 104 1.44 -1.51 2.53
N MET A 105 1.14 -0.84 1.43
CA MET A 105 0.91 0.59 1.37
C MET A 105 -0.50 0.88 0.86
N ASP A 106 -1.32 1.49 1.71
CA ASP A 106 -2.55 2.14 1.31
C ASP A 106 -2.24 3.59 0.95
N TYR A 107 -2.04 3.84 -0.34
CA TYR A 107 -1.76 5.17 -0.87
C TYR A 107 -2.93 6.14 -0.75
N GLU A 108 -4.18 5.64 -0.71
CA GLU A 108 -5.36 6.50 -0.61
C GLU A 108 -5.49 7.10 0.78
N ASN A 109 -5.15 6.31 1.80
CA ASN A 109 -5.24 6.71 3.20
C ASN A 109 -3.91 7.12 3.83
N SER A 110 -2.80 7.02 3.08
CA SER A 110 -1.42 7.21 3.55
C SER A 110 -1.13 6.34 4.78
N ILE A 111 -1.40 5.03 4.68
CA ILE A 111 -1.20 4.06 5.77
C ILE A 111 -0.26 2.94 5.31
N ARG A 112 0.77 2.66 6.12
CA ARG A 112 1.63 1.49 5.93
C ARG A 112 1.28 0.38 6.91
N TYR A 113 1.19 -0.85 6.41
CA TYR A 113 1.02 -2.05 7.21
C TYR A 113 2.26 -2.92 7.08
N ILE A 114 2.72 -3.49 8.19
CA ILE A 114 3.85 -4.42 8.24
C ILE A 114 3.33 -5.71 8.86
N VAL A 115 3.59 -6.84 8.21
CA VAL A 115 3.17 -8.16 8.68
C VAL A 115 4.31 -9.16 8.56
N ASP A 116 4.40 -10.04 9.56
CA ASP A 116 5.37 -11.13 9.69
C ASP A 116 4.95 -12.35 8.85
N ILE A 117 4.75 -12.12 7.55
CA ILE A 117 4.44 -13.13 6.54
C ILE A 117 4.95 -12.64 5.18
N THR A 118 5.63 -13.49 4.44
CA THR A 118 6.14 -13.19 3.08
C THR A 118 5.25 -13.83 2.03
N LEU A 119 5.02 -13.13 0.91
CA LEU A 119 4.30 -13.68 -0.23
C LEU A 119 5.25 -14.58 -1.04
N PRO A 120 4.84 -15.82 -1.34
CA PRO A 120 5.68 -16.76 -2.07
C PRO A 120 5.92 -16.29 -3.51
N ASN A 121 7.10 -16.62 -4.04
CA ASN A 121 7.47 -16.36 -5.43
C ASN A 121 7.44 -14.88 -5.85
N VAL A 122 7.52 -13.95 -4.90
CA VAL A 122 7.74 -12.52 -5.19
C VAL A 122 9.19 -12.17 -4.87
N PRO A 123 9.90 -11.44 -5.75
CA PRO A 123 11.28 -11.06 -5.46
C PRO A 123 11.35 -10.20 -4.20
N LEU A 124 12.37 -10.45 -3.38
CA LEU A 124 12.65 -9.65 -2.20
C LEU A 124 13.13 -8.27 -2.63
N THR A 125 12.64 -7.23 -1.96
CA THR A 125 13.18 -5.88 -2.06
C THR A 125 14.49 -5.85 -1.28
N THR A 126 15.62 -5.96 -1.97
CA THR A 126 16.95 -5.78 -1.34
C THR A 126 17.33 -4.29 -1.23
N ILE A 127 16.40 -3.37 -1.47
CA ILE A 127 16.72 -1.98 -1.81
C ILE A 127 16.57 -1.12 -0.55
N SER A 128 17.71 -0.83 0.09
CA SER A 128 17.91 0.47 0.74
C SER A 128 17.46 1.55 -0.26
N PRO A 129 16.63 2.54 0.11
CA PRO A 129 16.14 3.54 -0.85
C PRO A 129 17.29 4.08 -1.70
N LYS A 130 17.16 4.01 -3.04
CA LYS A 130 18.18 4.52 -3.96
C LYS A 130 18.55 5.92 -3.50
N SER A 131 19.84 6.16 -3.27
CA SER A 131 20.26 7.48 -2.81
C SER A 131 19.93 8.50 -3.89
N LYS A 132 19.77 9.76 -3.49
CA LYS A 132 19.59 10.85 -4.46
C LYS A 132 20.68 10.85 -5.54
N GLU A 133 21.89 10.45 -5.19
CA GLU A 133 23.02 10.33 -6.12
C GLU A 133 22.85 9.18 -7.13
N GLU A 134 22.22 8.05 -6.75
CA GLU A 134 21.92 6.97 -7.68
C GLU A 134 20.82 7.37 -8.67
N ILE A 135 19.82 8.12 -8.22
CA ILE A 135 18.74 8.67 -9.06
C ILE A 135 19.31 9.72 -10.04
N ASP A 136 20.18 10.61 -9.55
CA ASP A 136 20.79 11.66 -10.38
C ASP A 136 21.72 11.07 -11.45
N GLU A 137 22.44 9.97 -11.16
CA GLU A 137 23.28 9.26 -12.15
C GLU A 137 22.46 8.50 -13.19
N GLU A 138 21.31 7.93 -12.82
CA GLU A 138 20.40 7.24 -13.74
C GLU A 138 19.74 8.22 -14.72
N ASN A 139 19.23 9.34 -14.20
CA ASN A 139 18.69 10.44 -15.02
C ASN A 139 19.72 11.03 -15.98
N LYS A 140 20.98 11.13 -15.55
CA LYS A 140 22.07 11.63 -16.39
C LYS A 140 22.38 10.66 -17.54
N LYS A 141 22.34 9.35 -17.29
CA LYS A 141 22.55 8.33 -18.32
C LYS A 141 21.43 8.33 -19.36
N GLU A 142 20.17 8.46 -18.94
CA GLU A 142 19.05 8.61 -19.89
C GLU A 142 19.19 9.85 -20.76
N LEU A 143 19.57 10.99 -20.17
CA LEU A 143 19.77 12.24 -20.90
C LEU A 143 20.94 12.16 -21.91
N GLU A 144 21.98 11.39 -21.61
CA GLU A 144 23.08 11.13 -22.55
C GLU A 144 22.65 10.20 -23.69
N LEU A 145 21.81 9.21 -23.40
CA LEU A 145 21.27 8.27 -24.40
C LEU A 145 20.32 8.96 -25.40
N GLU A 146 19.47 9.87 -24.90
CA GLU A 146 18.56 10.68 -25.73
C GLU A 146 19.33 11.62 -26.67
N LYS A 147 20.41 12.23 -26.18
CA LYS A 147 21.28 13.08 -26.99
C LYS A 147 22.04 12.29 -28.06
N GLN A 148 22.38 11.04 -27.79
CA GLN A 148 23.01 10.16 -28.76
C GLN A 148 22.05 9.82 -29.91
N HIS A 149 20.80 9.46 -29.60
CA HIS A 149 19.78 9.18 -30.62
C HIS A 149 19.38 10.40 -31.46
N GLN A 150 19.47 11.62 -30.92
CA GLN A 150 19.25 12.85 -31.68
C GLN A 150 20.38 13.16 -32.66
N ASN A 151 21.63 12.83 -32.34
CA ASN A 151 22.78 13.06 -33.21
C ASN A 151 22.91 12.00 -34.33
N ASP A 152 22.36 10.81 -34.14
CA ASP A 152 22.36 9.75 -35.16
C ASP A 152 21.25 9.90 -36.21
N SER A 153 20.41 10.94 -36.08
CA SER A 153 19.26 11.23 -36.96
C SER A 153 19.44 12.46 -37.87
N GLU A 154 20.60 13.13 -37.84
CA GLU A 154 21.03 14.17 -38.82
C GLU A 154 21.99 13.61 -39.88
#